data_AF-A0A7C3SKK0-F1
#
_entry.id   AF-A0A7C3SKK0-F1
#
_cell.length_a   1.000
_cell.length_b   1.000
_cell.length_c   1.000
_cell.angle_alpha   90.00
_cell.angle_beta   90.00
_cell.angle_gamma   90.00
#
_symmetry.space_group_name_H-M   'P 1'
#
loop_
_entity.id
_entity.type
_entity.pdbx_description
1 polymer ?
#
loop_
_entity_poly.entity_id
_entity_poly.type
_entity_poly.pdbx_seq_one_letter_code
_entity_poly.pdbx_strand_id
1 'polypeptide(L)'
;MSFSSYLLRRFVRNPGEALRIKRASEELSDYVAWKLYTQLQESGLLRVFEEKPWWGFRDRDLARLVQDILVEDGLAKRLGDTIRAVKAPRRPEITTKEAADMLAVLDKALQILPEVIESGEKPEYSKVKALTAKLVGSFGVRLEFEAAVEVSGLDKLPEGAVVLDVFPRVGTSTTTPARANQGEHPGS
;
A
#
# COMPACT_ATOMS: atom_id res chain seq x y z
N MET A 1 0.11 17.78 12.69
CA MET A 1 1.39 17.04 12.67
C MET A 1 1.33 16.03 11.51
N SER A 2 2.39 15.89 10.71
CA SER A 2 2.40 14.98 9.56
C SER A 2 2.82 13.55 9.96
N PHE A 3 2.47 12.56 9.15
CA PHE A 3 2.87 11.15 9.31
C PHE A 3 4.40 11.00 9.46
N SER A 4 5.17 11.85 8.77
CA SER A 4 6.63 11.92 8.90
C SER A 4 7.08 12.26 10.32
N SER A 5 6.37 13.14 11.03
CA SER A 5 6.68 13.50 12.43
C SER A 5 6.39 12.36 13.41
N TYR A 6 5.38 11.53 13.13
CA TYR A 6 5.06 10.32 13.89
C TYR A 6 6.16 9.26 13.73
N LEU A 7 6.53 8.96 12.48
CA LEU A 7 7.61 8.02 12.18
C LEU A 7 8.95 8.47 12.80
N LEU A 8 9.27 9.77 12.75
CA LEU A 8 10.49 10.31 13.36
C LEU A 8 10.51 10.10 14.88
N ARG A 9 9.38 10.33 15.56
CA ARG A 9 9.27 10.10 17.01
C ARG A 9 9.36 8.61 17.37
N ARG A 10 8.73 7.73 16.59
CA ARG A 10 8.94 6.28 16.73
C ARG A 10 10.39 5.88 16.47
N PHE A 11 11.06 6.50 15.50
CA PHE A 11 12.47 6.26 15.22
C PHE A 11 13.36 6.59 16.42
N VAL A 12 13.07 7.70 17.10
CA VAL A 12 13.80 8.13 18.31
C VAL A 12 13.46 7.24 19.52
N ARG A 13 12.21 6.82 19.68
CA ARG A 13 11.75 6.02 20.85
C ARG A 13 12.01 4.51 20.71
N ASN A 14 11.93 3.97 19.50
CA ASN A 14 12.10 2.56 19.19
C ASN A 14 12.73 2.37 17.78
N PRO A 15 14.05 2.59 17.65
CA PRO A 15 14.73 2.57 16.35
C PRO A 15 14.64 1.20 15.64
N GLY A 16 14.62 0.10 16.40
CA GLY A 16 14.52 -1.25 15.83
C GLY A 16 13.19 -1.50 15.13
N GLU A 17 12.08 -0.98 15.68
CA GLU A 17 10.77 -1.07 15.05
C GLU A 17 10.68 -0.17 13.81
N ALA A 18 11.21 1.05 13.87
CA ALA A 18 11.20 1.96 12.73
C ALA A 18 12.05 1.45 11.55
N LEU A 19 13.20 0.84 11.82
CA LEU A 19 14.00 0.15 10.81
C LEU A 19 13.27 -1.03 10.18
N ARG A 20 12.50 -1.80 10.96
CA ARG A 20 11.67 -2.90 10.45
C ARG A 20 10.57 -2.37 9.52
N ILE A 21 9.89 -1.30 9.90
CA ILE A 21 8.85 -0.65 9.08
C ILE A 21 9.43 -0.16 7.76
N LYS A 22 10.59 0.51 7.81
CA LYS A 22 11.30 0.97 6.62
C LYS A 22 11.64 -0.20 5.70
N ARG A 23 12.27 -1.25 6.23
CA ARG A 23 12.63 -2.44 5.45
C ARG A 23 11.40 -3.10 4.83
N ALA A 24 10.32 -3.30 5.58
CA ALA A 24 9.10 -3.88 5.04
C ALA A 24 8.50 -3.03 3.91
N SER A 25 8.59 -1.70 4.01
CA SER A 25 8.11 -0.78 2.97
C SER A 25 8.97 -0.86 1.70
N GLU A 26 10.30 -0.93 1.85
CA GLU A 26 11.24 -1.12 0.73
C GLU A 26 11.00 -2.47 0.03
N GLU A 27 10.88 -3.56 0.80
CA GLU A 27 10.57 -4.90 0.27
C GLU A 27 9.24 -4.92 -0.50
N LEU A 28 8.21 -4.24 0.00
CA LEU A 28 6.91 -4.14 -0.69
C LEU A 28 6.98 -3.30 -1.96
N SER A 29 7.72 -2.19 -1.94
CA SER A 29 7.91 -1.34 -3.12
C SER A 29 8.59 -2.12 -4.24
N ASP A 30 9.72 -2.76 -3.93
CA ASP A 30 10.46 -3.59 -4.89
C ASP A 30 9.58 -4.73 -5.43
N TYR A 31 8.75 -5.33 -4.57
CA TYR A 31 7.86 -6.41 -4.96
C TYR A 31 6.75 -5.95 -5.89
N VAL A 32 6.14 -4.79 -5.60
CA VAL A 32 5.12 -4.18 -6.48
C VAL A 32 5.73 -3.86 -7.84
N ALA A 33 6.91 -3.23 -7.89
CA ALA A 33 7.60 -2.90 -9.14
C ALA A 33 7.86 -4.16 -9.98
N TRP A 34 8.43 -5.20 -9.35
CA TRP A 34 8.67 -6.49 -10.00
C TRP A 34 7.37 -7.13 -10.51
N LYS A 35 6.36 -7.25 -9.65
CA LYS A 35 5.11 -7.93 -9.97
C LYS A 35 4.32 -7.18 -11.05
N LEU A 36 4.27 -5.86 -10.97
CA LEU A 36 3.66 -4.99 -11.97
C LEU A 36 4.29 -5.24 -13.34
N TYR A 37 5.62 -5.15 -13.43
CA TYR A 37 6.33 -5.40 -14.68
C TYR A 37 6.03 -6.78 -15.24
N THR A 38 6.09 -7.82 -14.40
CA THR A 38 5.79 -9.20 -14.83
C THR A 38 4.36 -9.35 -15.33
N GLN A 39 3.36 -8.81 -14.64
CA GLN A 39 1.96 -8.88 -15.11
C GLN A 39 1.73 -8.14 -16.42
N LEU A 40 2.35 -6.98 -16.61
CA LEU A 40 2.25 -6.23 -17.86
C LEU A 40 2.98 -6.92 -19.01
N GLN A 41 4.11 -7.58 -18.73
CA GLN A 41 4.83 -8.37 -19.72
C GLN A 41 4.02 -9.62 -20.13
N GLU A 42 3.49 -10.36 -19.16
CA GLU A 42 2.71 -11.59 -19.38
C GLU A 42 1.41 -11.33 -20.14
N SER A 43 0.73 -10.21 -19.84
CA SER A 43 -0.47 -9.78 -20.56
C SER A 43 -0.20 -9.16 -21.94
N GLY A 44 1.07 -8.84 -22.26
CA GLY A 44 1.45 -8.13 -23.47
C GLY A 44 1.23 -6.60 -23.41
N LEU A 45 0.62 -6.07 -22.35
CA LEU A 45 0.40 -4.63 -22.16
C LEU A 45 1.69 -3.82 -22.13
N LEU A 46 2.80 -4.42 -21.69
CA LEU A 46 4.09 -3.74 -21.68
C LEU A 46 4.46 -3.25 -23.09
N ARG A 47 4.25 -4.09 -24.12
CA ARG A 47 4.48 -3.72 -25.52
C ARG A 47 3.49 -2.66 -26.00
N VAL A 48 2.23 -2.77 -25.59
CA VAL A 48 1.21 -1.77 -25.92
C VAL A 48 1.61 -0.40 -25.38
N PHE A 49 2.16 -0.33 -24.17
CA PHE A 49 2.67 0.93 -23.59
C PHE A 49 3.88 1.53 -24.34
N GLU A 50 4.62 0.73 -25.11
CA GLU A 50 5.71 1.25 -25.95
C GLU A 50 5.22 1.89 -27.25
N GLU A 51 4.10 1.38 -27.77
CA GLU A 51 3.53 1.78 -29.06
C GLU A 51 2.41 2.82 -28.91
N LYS A 52 1.72 2.81 -27.76
CA LYS A 52 0.49 3.57 -27.52
C LYS A 52 0.65 4.54 -26.34
N PRO A 53 0.35 5.83 -26.53
CA PRO A 53 0.45 6.79 -25.44
C PRO A 53 -0.63 6.58 -24.38
N TRP A 54 -0.34 7.00 -23.14
CA TRP A 54 -1.21 6.74 -21.98
C TRP A 54 -2.65 7.29 -22.13
N TRP A 55 -2.87 8.41 -22.84
CA TRP A 55 -4.23 8.93 -23.08
C TRP A 55 -5.05 8.12 -24.08
N GLY A 56 -4.42 7.19 -24.80
CA GLY A 56 -5.12 6.28 -25.71
C GLY A 56 -5.84 5.14 -24.99
N PHE A 57 -5.56 4.93 -23.71
CA PHE A 57 -6.21 3.92 -22.88
C PHE A 57 -7.57 4.41 -22.38
N ARG A 58 -8.45 3.46 -22.04
CA ARG A 58 -9.78 3.80 -21.51
C ARG A 58 -9.66 4.45 -20.13
N ASP A 59 -8.88 3.84 -19.26
CA ASP A 59 -8.46 4.46 -18.00
C ASP A 59 -7.09 5.14 -18.18
N ARG A 60 -7.13 6.44 -18.49
CA ARG A 60 -5.95 7.25 -18.81
C ARG A 60 -5.09 7.53 -17.58
N ASP A 61 -5.73 7.74 -16.44
CA ASP A 61 -5.05 8.10 -15.20
C ASP A 61 -4.31 6.88 -14.65
N LEU A 62 -4.94 5.70 -14.70
CA LEU A 62 -4.30 4.45 -14.32
C LEU A 62 -3.17 4.08 -15.28
N ALA A 63 -3.38 4.22 -16.59
CA ALA A 63 -2.34 3.99 -17.60
C ALA A 63 -1.12 4.90 -17.37
N ARG A 64 -1.36 6.19 -17.09
CA ARG A 64 -0.30 7.15 -16.77
C ARG A 64 0.43 6.77 -15.48
N LEU A 65 -0.31 6.48 -14.41
CA LEU A 65 0.28 6.07 -13.12
C LEU A 65 1.19 4.85 -13.28
N VAL A 66 0.75 3.84 -14.03
CA VAL A 66 1.55 2.65 -14.30
C VAL A 66 2.82 2.99 -15.08
N GLN A 67 2.75 3.85 -16.10
CA GLN A 67 3.94 4.32 -16.80
C GLN A 67 4.88 5.13 -15.90
N ASP A 68 4.33 5.95 -15.01
CA ASP A 68 5.11 6.76 -14.06
C ASP A 68 5.88 5.84 -13.10
N ILE A 69 5.22 4.84 -12.49
CA ILE A 69 5.85 3.83 -11.61
C ILE A 69 7.00 3.11 -12.34
N LEU A 70 6.77 2.62 -13.56
CA LEU A 70 7.80 1.91 -14.32
C LEU A 70 9.03 2.80 -14.62
N VAL A 71 8.83 4.11 -14.79
CA VAL A 71 9.93 5.06 -15.02
C VAL A 71 10.65 5.40 -13.72
N GLU A 72 9.91 5.66 -12.65
CA GLU A 72 10.46 5.97 -11.32
C GLU A 72 11.31 4.82 -10.76
N ASP A 73 10.87 3.58 -10.96
CA ASP A 73 11.60 2.37 -10.57
C ASP A 73 12.73 1.99 -11.55
N GLY A 74 12.95 2.80 -12.60
CA GLY A 74 14.01 2.58 -13.59
C GLY A 74 13.83 1.35 -14.48
N LEU A 75 12.61 0.81 -14.54
CA LEU A 75 12.25 -0.35 -15.37
C LEU A 75 11.99 0.05 -16.83
N ALA A 76 11.59 1.30 -17.05
CA ALA A 76 11.37 1.90 -18.34
C ALA A 76 11.97 3.30 -18.46
N LYS A 77 12.16 3.78 -19.69
CA LYS A 77 12.48 5.18 -20.00
C LYS A 77 11.30 5.85 -20.66
N ARG A 78 11.05 7.11 -20.32
CA ARG A 78 10.02 7.93 -20.96
C ARG A 78 10.45 8.35 -22.37
N LEU A 79 9.56 8.21 -23.35
CA LEU A 79 9.73 8.67 -24.72
C LEU A 79 8.53 9.51 -25.13
N GLY A 80 8.56 10.79 -24.75
CA GLY A 80 7.38 11.64 -24.80
C GLY A 80 6.32 11.06 -23.87
N ASP A 81 5.34 10.38 -24.46
CA ASP A 81 4.16 9.90 -23.78
C ASP A 81 3.91 8.40 -23.89
N THR A 82 4.87 7.71 -24.52
CA THR A 82 5.04 6.28 -24.38
C THR A 82 6.24 6.02 -23.47
N ILE A 83 6.44 4.75 -23.16
CA ILE A 83 7.64 4.30 -22.44
C ILE A 83 8.43 3.33 -23.32
N ARG A 84 9.66 3.03 -22.91
CA ARG A 84 10.43 1.91 -23.46
C ARG A 84 10.99 1.10 -22.31
N ALA A 85 10.65 -0.18 -22.25
CA ALA A 85 11.21 -1.08 -21.26
C ALA A 85 12.73 -1.17 -21.47
N VAL A 86 13.49 -1.02 -20.38
CA VAL A 86 14.96 -1.08 -20.42
C VAL A 86 15.51 -2.29 -19.71
N LYS A 87 14.87 -2.73 -18.64
CA LYS A 87 15.37 -3.84 -17.82
C LYS A 87 14.23 -4.56 -17.12
N ALA A 88 14.17 -5.88 -17.29
CA ALA A 88 13.32 -6.73 -16.48
C ALA A 88 13.82 -6.75 -15.03
N PRO A 89 12.98 -6.42 -14.03
CA PRO A 89 13.33 -6.54 -12.63
C PRO A 89 13.49 -8.01 -12.23
N ARG A 90 14.31 -8.26 -11.21
CA ARG A 90 14.37 -9.57 -10.56
C ARG A 90 13.36 -9.59 -9.43
N ARG A 91 12.83 -10.78 -9.13
CA ARG A 91 11.98 -10.97 -7.95
C ARG A 91 12.78 -10.61 -6.70
N PRO A 92 12.31 -9.66 -5.86
CA PRO A 92 13.00 -9.32 -4.62
C PRO A 92 12.84 -10.43 -3.58
N GLU A 93 13.80 -10.47 -2.67
CA GLU A 93 13.71 -11.31 -1.48
C GLU A 93 12.86 -10.61 -0.42
N ILE A 94 11.96 -11.36 0.21
CA ILE A 94 11.07 -10.86 1.26
C ILE A 94 11.51 -11.47 2.57
N THR A 95 12.06 -10.64 3.46
CA THR A 95 12.62 -11.09 4.74
C THR A 95 11.77 -10.67 5.92
N THR A 96 10.90 -9.67 5.75
CA THR A 96 9.99 -9.20 6.81
C THR A 96 8.65 -9.93 6.77
N LYS A 97 8.10 -10.22 7.95
CA LYS A 97 6.78 -10.85 8.09
C LYS A 97 5.69 -9.93 7.54
N GLU A 98 5.80 -8.63 7.82
CA GLU A 98 4.85 -7.61 7.41
C GLU A 98 4.72 -7.54 5.89
N ALA A 99 5.84 -7.62 5.15
CA ALA A 99 5.80 -7.68 3.70
C ALA A 99 5.24 -9.03 3.19
N ALA A 100 5.64 -10.14 3.81
CA ALA A 100 5.17 -11.48 3.45
C ALA A 100 3.63 -11.61 3.55
N ASP A 101 3.03 -11.06 4.60
CA ASP A 101 1.57 -11.11 4.84
C ASP A 101 0.76 -10.40 3.73
N MET A 102 1.38 -9.43 3.05
CA MET A 102 0.78 -8.60 2.01
C MET A 102 0.90 -9.17 0.60
N LEU A 103 1.84 -10.10 0.33
CA LEU A 103 2.11 -10.59 -1.02
C LEU A 103 0.86 -11.14 -1.71
N ALA A 104 0.07 -11.96 -1.02
CA ALA A 104 -1.16 -12.53 -1.59
C ALA A 104 -2.23 -11.48 -1.93
N VAL A 105 -2.22 -10.32 -1.25
CA VAL A 105 -3.11 -9.19 -1.57
C VAL A 105 -2.62 -8.49 -2.83
N LEU A 106 -1.32 -8.18 -2.88
CA LEU A 106 -0.67 -7.53 -4.02
C LEU A 106 -0.75 -8.38 -5.29
N ASP A 107 -0.51 -9.68 -5.19
CA ASP A 107 -0.60 -10.63 -6.30
C ASP A 107 -1.98 -10.54 -6.97
N LYS A 108 -3.05 -10.63 -6.18
CA LYS A 108 -4.42 -10.59 -6.70
C LYS A 108 -4.81 -9.21 -7.21
N ALA A 109 -4.36 -8.14 -6.55
CA ALA A 109 -4.62 -6.77 -6.99
C ALA A 109 -3.94 -6.44 -8.32
N LEU A 110 -2.70 -6.91 -8.51
CA LEU A 110 -1.94 -6.69 -9.74
C LEU A 110 -2.36 -7.64 -10.87
N GLN A 111 -2.91 -8.81 -10.55
CA GLN A 111 -3.44 -9.75 -11.55
C GLN A 111 -4.65 -9.18 -12.31
N ILE A 112 -5.50 -8.38 -11.66
CA ILE A 112 -6.67 -7.76 -12.32
C ILE A 112 -6.33 -6.47 -13.05
N LEU A 113 -5.13 -5.91 -12.82
CA LEU A 113 -4.74 -4.61 -13.35
C LEU A 113 -4.78 -4.53 -14.88
N PRO A 114 -4.31 -5.53 -15.65
CA PRO A 114 -4.40 -5.49 -17.11
C PRO A 114 -5.83 -5.31 -17.62
N GLU A 115 -6.78 -6.09 -17.08
CA GLU A 115 -8.20 -6.02 -17.45
C GLU A 115 -8.78 -4.62 -17.19
N VAL A 116 -8.43 -4.00 -16.06
CA VAL A 116 -8.90 -2.65 -15.71
C VAL A 116 -8.33 -1.59 -16.66
N ILE A 117 -7.04 -1.67 -17.00
CA ILE A 117 -6.40 -0.73 -17.94
C ILE A 117 -7.04 -0.81 -19.33
N GLU A 118 -7.34 -2.02 -19.79
CA GLU A 118 -7.91 -2.26 -21.12
C GLU A 118 -9.39 -1.90 -21.20
N SER A 119 -10.19 -2.36 -20.22
CA SER A 119 -11.65 -2.16 -20.19
C SER A 119 -12.05 -0.77 -19.73
N GLY A 120 -11.23 -0.13 -18.87
CA GLY A 120 -11.58 1.08 -18.12
C GLY A 120 -12.64 0.84 -17.04
N GLU A 121 -13.03 -0.40 -16.80
CA GLU A 121 -14.09 -0.75 -15.85
C GLU A 121 -13.50 -1.11 -14.49
N LYS A 122 -14.15 -0.63 -13.43
CA LYS A 122 -13.78 -1.00 -12.08
C LYS A 122 -14.18 -2.46 -11.83
N PRO A 123 -13.32 -3.26 -11.18
CA PRO A 123 -13.68 -4.63 -10.83
C PRO A 123 -14.89 -4.60 -9.90
N GLU A 124 -15.77 -5.59 -10.05
CA GLU A 124 -16.90 -5.75 -9.14
C GLU A 124 -16.41 -5.81 -7.68
N TYR A 125 -17.12 -5.11 -6.79
CA TYR A 125 -16.73 -5.04 -5.38
C TYR A 125 -16.63 -6.43 -4.73
N SER A 126 -17.48 -7.38 -5.15
CA SER A 126 -17.43 -8.79 -4.76
C SER A 126 -16.05 -9.43 -4.96
N LYS A 127 -15.36 -9.10 -6.07
CA LYS A 127 -14.04 -9.63 -6.44
C LYS A 127 -12.91 -9.05 -5.58
N VAL A 128 -13.07 -7.82 -5.10
CA VAL A 128 -12.03 -7.10 -4.34
C VAL A 128 -12.30 -6.98 -2.85
N LYS A 129 -13.52 -7.26 -2.37
CA LYS A 129 -13.94 -7.08 -0.96
C LYS A 129 -13.00 -7.76 0.03
N ALA A 130 -12.63 -9.02 -0.23
CA ALA A 130 -11.72 -9.77 0.63
C ALA A 130 -10.30 -9.17 0.64
N LEU A 131 -9.84 -8.64 -0.50
CA LEU A 131 -8.55 -7.95 -0.63
C LEU A 131 -8.56 -6.63 0.12
N THR A 132 -9.62 -5.85 -0.03
CA THR A 132 -9.82 -4.60 0.69
C THR A 132 -9.85 -4.84 2.20
N ALA A 133 -10.54 -5.87 2.68
CA ALA A 133 -10.57 -6.22 4.10
C ALA A 133 -9.16 -6.59 4.61
N LYS A 134 -8.41 -7.38 3.85
CA LYS A 134 -7.04 -7.78 4.22
C LYS A 134 -6.06 -6.60 4.18
N LEU A 135 -6.20 -5.68 3.23
CA LEU A 135 -5.44 -4.42 3.17
C LEU A 135 -5.75 -3.51 4.36
N VAL A 136 -7.02 -3.37 4.74
CA VAL A 136 -7.42 -2.57 5.91
C VAL A 136 -6.92 -3.17 7.23
N GLY A 137 -6.83 -4.50 7.31
CA GLY A 137 -6.21 -5.21 8.43
C GLY A 137 -4.68 -5.23 8.40
N SER A 138 -4.05 -4.63 7.37
CA SER A 138 -2.60 -4.68 7.21
C SER A 138 -1.88 -3.82 8.25
N PHE A 139 -0.62 -4.18 8.47
CA PHE A 139 0.27 -3.48 9.36
C PHE A 139 0.44 -1.99 9.01
N GLY A 140 0.54 -1.64 7.71
CA GLY A 140 0.68 -0.25 7.27
C GLY A 140 -0.54 0.60 7.62
N VAL A 141 -1.75 0.12 7.33
CA VAL A 141 -3.00 0.81 7.68
C VAL A 141 -3.15 0.92 9.20
N ARG A 142 -2.75 -0.10 9.96
CA ARG A 142 -2.73 -0.02 11.43
C ARG A 142 -1.81 1.09 11.94
N LEU A 143 -0.60 1.21 11.39
CA LEU A 143 0.34 2.27 11.76
C LEU A 143 -0.21 3.67 11.43
N GLU A 144 -0.88 3.83 10.30
CA GLU A 144 -1.56 5.09 9.95
C GLU A 144 -2.66 5.42 10.96
N PHE A 145 -3.44 4.43 11.40
CA PHE A 145 -4.43 4.63 12.44
C PHE A 145 -3.81 4.98 13.79
N GLU A 146 -2.74 4.29 14.21
CA GLU A 146 -1.99 4.63 15.43
C GLU A 146 -1.48 6.08 15.38
N ALA A 147 -0.91 6.49 14.24
CA ALA A 147 -0.47 7.87 14.01
C ALA A 147 -1.63 8.86 14.08
N ALA A 148 -2.78 8.53 13.46
CA ALA A 148 -3.96 9.37 13.46
C ALA A 148 -4.52 9.55 14.89
N VAL A 149 -4.57 8.49 15.69
CA VAL A 149 -4.97 8.51 17.10
C VAL A 149 -4.06 9.43 17.91
N GLU A 150 -2.73 9.28 17.77
CA GLU A 150 -1.77 10.13 18.49
C GLU A 150 -1.87 11.61 18.06
N VAL A 151 -2.00 11.88 16.75
CA VAL A 151 -2.08 13.25 16.23
C VAL A 151 -3.38 13.95 16.62
N SER A 152 -4.49 13.19 16.68
CA SER A 152 -5.80 13.72 17.08
C SER A 152 -5.96 13.85 18.60
N GLY A 153 -5.01 13.32 19.39
CA GLY A 153 -5.11 13.32 20.85
C GLY A 153 -6.15 12.34 21.39
N LEU A 154 -6.63 11.41 20.54
CA LEU A 154 -7.59 10.39 20.94
C LEU A 154 -7.00 9.40 21.95
N ASP A 155 -5.67 9.33 22.07
CA ASP A 155 -4.93 8.62 23.12
C ASP A 155 -5.02 9.27 24.51
N LYS A 156 -5.61 10.47 24.63
CA LYS A 156 -5.68 11.27 25.86
C LYS A 156 -7.12 11.62 26.27
N LEU A 157 -8.08 10.84 25.80
CA LEU A 157 -9.48 11.07 26.15
C LEU A 157 -9.71 10.79 27.64
N PRO A 158 -10.55 11.59 28.32
CA PRO A 158 -10.88 11.35 29.72
C PRO A 158 -11.65 10.04 29.89
N GLU A 159 -11.55 9.46 31.08
CA GLU A 159 -12.30 8.26 31.46
C GLU A 159 -13.82 8.51 31.27
N GLY A 160 -14.50 7.58 30.57
CA GLY A 160 -15.91 7.72 30.20
C GLY A 160 -16.18 8.43 28.87
N ALA A 161 -15.16 8.87 28.12
CA ALA A 161 -15.35 9.41 26.78
C ALA A 161 -15.92 8.34 25.81
N VAL A 162 -16.90 8.74 25.00
CA VAL A 162 -17.51 7.88 23.97
C VAL A 162 -16.87 8.17 22.62
N VAL A 163 -16.24 7.17 22.03
CA VAL A 163 -15.71 7.24 20.66
C VAL A 163 -16.69 6.54 19.72
N LEU A 164 -17.28 7.30 18.79
CA LEU A 164 -18.13 6.77 17.75
C LEU A 164 -17.33 6.60 16.46
N ASP A 165 -17.17 5.35 16.02
CA ASP A 165 -16.64 5.03 14.70
C ASP A 165 -17.79 4.96 13.70
N VAL A 166 -17.89 5.97 12.83
CA VAL A 166 -18.97 6.09 11.84
C VAL A 166 -18.75 5.16 10.64
N PHE A 167 -17.53 4.63 10.47
CA PHE A 167 -17.20 3.65 9.43
C PHE A 167 -16.30 2.52 9.99
N PRO A 168 -16.81 1.69 10.90
CA PRO A 168 -16.05 0.65 11.55
C PRO A 168 -15.81 -0.47 10.56
N ARG A 169 -14.73 -0.39 9.79
CA ARG A 169 -14.47 -1.31 8.67
C ARG A 169 -14.41 -2.77 9.16
N VAL A 170 -13.36 -3.13 9.88
CA VAL A 170 -13.16 -4.45 10.51
C VAL A 170 -12.84 -4.31 12.01
N GLY A 171 -13.19 -3.17 12.62
CA GLY A 171 -12.96 -2.89 14.05
C GLY A 171 -11.51 -2.50 14.42
N THR A 172 -10.61 -2.37 13.44
CA THR A 172 -9.21 -1.96 13.67
C THR A 172 -9.08 -0.50 14.10
N SER A 173 -9.96 0.38 13.63
CA SER A 173 -10.04 1.80 14.01
C SER A 173 -10.55 2.01 15.44
N THR A 174 -11.32 1.06 15.97
CA THR A 174 -11.98 1.14 17.29
C THR A 174 -11.17 0.46 18.39
N THR A 175 -10.39 -0.56 18.06
CA THR A 175 -9.53 -1.28 19.02
C THR A 175 -8.26 -0.51 19.39
N THR A 176 -7.74 0.36 18.51
CA THR A 176 -6.52 1.14 18.76
C THR A 176 -6.70 2.21 19.85
N PRO A 177 -7.76 3.05 19.84
CA PRO A 177 -8.04 3.98 20.94
C PRO A 177 -8.34 3.25 22.26
N ALA A 178 -9.07 2.13 22.20
CA ALA A 178 -9.43 1.34 23.38
C ALA A 178 -8.19 0.75 24.09
N ARG A 179 -7.14 0.36 23.35
CA ARG A 179 -5.87 -0.10 23.91
C ARG A 179 -5.00 1.03 24.49
N ALA A 180 -5.05 2.23 23.90
CA ALA A 180 -4.31 3.39 24.41
C ALA A 180 -4.81 3.82 25.80
N ASN A 181 -6.11 3.67 26.08
CA ASN A 181 -6.71 3.93 27.39
C ASN A 181 -6.57 2.78 28.40
N GLN A 182 -6.06 1.62 27.99
CA GLN A 182 -5.78 0.48 28.87
C GLN A 182 -4.29 0.35 29.19
N GLY A 183 -3.60 1.47 29.41
CA GLY A 183 -2.19 1.50 29.80
C GLY A 183 -1.85 0.36 30.77
N GLU A 184 -0.78 -0.37 30.46
CA GLU A 184 -0.22 -1.47 31.23
C GLU A 184 -0.44 -1.26 32.73
N HIS A 185 -1.29 -2.09 33.35
CA HIS A 185 -1.15 -2.37 34.77
C HIS A 185 -0.01 -3.39 34.89
N PRO A 186 1.17 -3.01 35.43
CA PRO A 186 2.10 -4.01 35.90
C PRO A 186 1.50 -4.60 37.17
N GLY A 187 1.16 -5.89 37.12
CA GLY A 187 0.94 -6.70 38.31
C GLY A 187 -0.53 -6.85 38.71
N SER A 188 -0.97 -8.10 38.62
CA SER A 188 -1.66 -8.79 39.71
C SER A 188 -1.14 -10.22 39.74
#